data_AF-A0A3M0Z7S3-F1
#
_entry.id   AF-A0A3M0Z7S3-F1
#
_cell.length_a   1.000
_cell.length_b   1.000
_cell.length_c   1.000
_cell.angle_alpha   90.00
_cell.angle_beta   90.00
_cell.angle_gamma   90.00
#
_symmetry.space_group_name_H-M   'P 1'
#
loop_
_entity.id
_entity.type
_entity.pdbx_description
1 polymer ?
#
loop_
_entity_poly.entity_id
_entity_poly.type
_entity_poly.pdbx_seq_one_letter_code
_entity_poly.pdbx_strand_id
1 'polypeptide(L)'
;NTLVESQKLPIFSVAGEPYNELLARVAMQAEVDVIILGGMGLKYDDYLYFRNTLEKEGALSRSVIFIHTAADPVVECLLVPDMCLAVAEAYAVKGKRVLTLLTDFTNFADALKEIAITMEQIPSNRGYPGDLYSQLAARYEKAVDFEGAGSITILAVTTMPGDDVTHPIPDNTGYITEGQFYLRNGRIEPFGSLSRLKQLVNNKTRDDHRVIMDTMIRLYAGCLESREKQSMGFRMSPWDQKLLRYGQLFEDRLMDLSKNIPLEEALDLGWKTLAECFEPEETGIKTDLLQKFWPQQG
;
A
#
# COMPACT_ATOMS: atom_id res chain seq x y z
N ASN A 1 -7.68 -3.24 -3.61
CA ASN A 1 -6.71 -3.01 -4.72
C ASN A 1 -5.59 -4.01 -4.57
N THR A 2 -5.45 -4.93 -5.51
CA THR A 2 -4.49 -6.06 -5.42
C THR A 2 -3.06 -5.61 -5.76
N LEU A 3 -2.09 -5.98 -4.92
CA LEU A 3 -0.67 -5.87 -5.23
C LEU A 3 -0.26 -7.04 -6.14
N VAL A 4 0.49 -6.76 -7.19
CA VAL A 4 0.97 -7.76 -8.14
C VAL A 4 2.45 -8.00 -7.90
N GLU A 5 2.89 -9.23 -8.13
CA GLU A 5 4.31 -9.57 -8.13
C GLU A 5 5.06 -8.72 -9.18
N SER A 6 6.27 -8.29 -8.84
CA SER A 6 7.11 -7.39 -9.66
C SER A 6 6.59 -5.96 -9.80
N GLN A 7 5.53 -5.60 -9.07
CA GLN A 7 4.97 -4.26 -9.09
C GLN A 7 5.79 -3.29 -8.23
N LYS A 8 5.89 -2.04 -8.69
CA LYS A 8 6.35 -0.88 -7.89
C LYS A 8 5.15 -0.07 -7.41
N LEU A 9 4.85 -0.15 -6.13
CA LEU A 9 3.69 0.53 -5.54
C LEU A 9 4.09 1.33 -4.28
N PRO A 10 3.84 2.65 -4.25
CA PRO A 10 4.06 3.46 -3.08
C PRO A 10 2.84 3.48 -2.18
N ILE A 11 3.08 3.71 -0.88
CA ILE A 11 2.10 4.05 0.14
C ILE A 11 2.33 5.52 0.47
N PHE A 12 1.44 6.36 -0.02
CA PHE A 12 1.36 7.76 0.34
C PHE A 12 0.69 7.88 1.70
N SER A 13 1.40 8.54 2.62
CA SER A 13 0.94 8.70 3.99
C SER A 13 1.22 10.11 4.48
N VAL A 14 0.81 10.43 5.71
CA VAL A 14 1.10 11.69 6.37
C VAL A 14 1.79 11.43 7.70
N ALA A 15 2.47 12.45 8.22
CA ALA A 15 3.16 12.32 9.51
C ALA A 15 2.16 11.92 10.62
N GLY A 16 2.49 10.87 11.37
CA GLY A 16 1.67 10.35 12.46
C GLY A 16 0.77 9.16 12.10
N GLU A 17 0.65 8.81 10.82
CA GLU A 17 -0.03 7.58 10.41
C GLU A 17 0.84 6.33 10.65
N PRO A 18 0.22 5.15 10.87
CA PRO A 18 0.92 3.92 11.21
C PRO A 18 1.49 3.19 9.97
N TYR A 19 2.24 3.90 9.13
CA TYR A 19 2.79 3.32 7.89
C TYR A 19 3.88 2.29 8.15
N ASN A 20 4.64 2.43 9.25
CA ASN A 20 5.65 1.46 9.64
C ASN A 20 5.01 0.16 10.15
N GLU A 21 3.94 0.25 10.96
CA GLU A 21 3.17 -0.95 11.35
C GLU A 21 2.56 -1.65 10.14
N LEU A 22 2.04 -0.88 9.17
CA LEU A 22 1.51 -1.43 7.92
C LEU A 22 2.60 -2.20 7.14
N LEU A 23 3.79 -1.62 6.96
CA LEU A 23 4.90 -2.31 6.29
C LEU A 23 5.34 -3.57 7.03
N ALA A 24 5.48 -3.51 8.35
CA ALA A 24 5.85 -4.67 9.16
C ALA A 24 4.82 -5.80 8.98
N ARG A 25 3.54 -5.46 8.93
CA ARG A 25 2.48 -6.42 8.68
C ARG A 25 2.51 -7.03 7.29
N VAL A 26 2.74 -6.20 6.26
CA VAL A 26 2.92 -6.73 4.90
C VAL A 26 4.12 -7.69 4.86
N ALA A 27 5.22 -7.36 5.53
CA ALA A 27 6.38 -8.26 5.64
C ALA A 27 6.01 -9.62 6.25
N MET A 28 5.24 -9.61 7.33
CA MET A 28 4.82 -10.85 8.02
C MET A 28 3.90 -11.71 7.15
N GLN A 29 2.96 -11.07 6.44
CA GLN A 29 1.91 -11.76 5.69
C GLN A 29 2.31 -12.13 4.26
N ALA A 30 3.39 -11.55 3.73
CA ALA A 30 3.82 -11.82 2.36
C ALA A 30 4.38 -13.25 2.19
N GLU A 31 3.83 -13.97 1.23
CA GLU A 31 4.29 -15.30 0.81
C GLU A 31 5.45 -15.22 -0.20
N VAL A 32 6.56 -14.61 0.22
CA VAL A 32 7.78 -14.40 -0.59
C VAL A 32 8.98 -15.17 -0.03
N ASP A 33 10.00 -15.38 -0.86
CA ASP A 33 11.22 -16.10 -0.44
C ASP A 33 12.11 -15.24 0.47
N VAL A 34 12.26 -13.95 0.14
CA VAL A 34 13.15 -13.03 0.84
C VAL A 34 12.45 -11.69 1.03
N ILE A 35 12.58 -11.11 2.22
CA ILE A 35 12.12 -9.77 2.54
C ILE A 35 13.34 -8.88 2.73
N ILE A 36 13.34 -7.69 2.13
CA ILE A 36 14.38 -6.69 2.32
C ILE A 36 13.72 -5.44 2.86
N LEU A 37 14.18 -4.95 4.01
CA LEU A 37 13.67 -3.74 4.63
C LEU A 37 14.76 -2.66 4.62
N GLY A 38 14.47 -1.51 4.01
CA GLY A 38 15.32 -0.33 3.98
C GLY A 38 14.69 0.82 4.76
N GLY A 39 15.26 1.14 5.91
CA GLY A 39 14.89 2.29 6.73
C GLY A 39 15.78 3.50 6.44
N MET A 40 15.20 4.63 6.07
CA MET A 40 15.85 5.89 5.75
C MET A 40 15.36 6.96 6.72
N GLY A 41 16.24 7.39 7.61
CA GLY A 41 15.94 8.44 8.60
C GLY A 41 14.95 7.98 9.68
N LEU A 42 14.92 6.68 9.97
CA LEU A 42 14.01 6.13 10.96
C LEU A 42 14.35 6.63 12.37
N LYS A 43 13.32 6.78 13.21
CA LYS A 43 13.53 6.91 14.65
C LYS A 43 13.98 5.56 15.20
N TYR A 44 14.77 5.60 16.26
CA TYR A 44 15.26 4.38 16.89
C TYR A 44 14.12 3.49 17.39
N ASP A 45 13.04 4.09 17.90
CA ASP A 45 11.85 3.35 18.35
C ASP A 45 11.14 2.63 17.21
N ASP A 46 11.04 3.25 16.02
CA ASP A 46 10.45 2.64 14.83
C ASP A 46 11.28 1.44 14.37
N TYR A 47 12.61 1.58 14.37
CA TYR A 47 13.52 0.46 14.07
C TYR A 47 13.33 -0.70 15.06
N LEU A 48 13.30 -0.41 16.36
CA LEU A 48 13.09 -1.44 17.38
C LEU A 48 11.74 -2.15 17.19
N TYR A 49 10.70 -1.39 16.86
CA TYR A 49 9.39 -1.95 16.54
C TYR A 49 9.47 -2.93 15.37
N PHE A 50 10.08 -2.55 14.23
CA PHE A 50 10.24 -3.43 13.07
C PHE A 50 11.00 -4.70 13.43
N ARG A 51 12.16 -4.57 14.08
CA ARG A 51 13.01 -5.71 14.44
C ARG A 51 12.27 -6.69 15.36
N ASN A 52 11.67 -6.18 16.42
CA ASN A 52 10.97 -7.00 17.41
C ASN A 52 9.73 -7.68 16.80
N THR A 53 9.06 -7.01 15.86
CA THR A 53 7.88 -7.56 15.17
C THR A 53 8.29 -8.69 14.21
N LEU A 54 9.35 -8.50 13.43
CA LEU A 54 9.89 -9.54 12.53
C LEU A 54 10.48 -10.74 13.30
N GLU A 55 11.06 -10.51 14.47
CA GLU A 55 11.61 -11.56 15.33
C GLU A 55 10.51 -12.43 15.95
N LYS A 56 9.46 -11.82 16.50
CA LYS A 56 8.34 -12.53 17.15
C LYS A 56 7.63 -13.51 16.21
N GLU A 57 7.46 -13.13 14.95
CA GLU A 57 6.79 -13.96 13.93
C GLU A 57 7.76 -14.87 13.14
N GLY A 58 9.05 -14.91 13.50
CA GLY A 58 10.05 -15.76 12.83
C GLY A 58 10.44 -15.31 11.41
N ALA A 59 9.87 -14.21 10.91
CA ALA A 59 10.14 -13.66 9.59
C ALA A 59 11.58 -13.11 9.47
N LEU A 60 12.24 -12.82 10.59
CA LEU A 60 13.63 -12.35 10.61
C LEU A 60 14.60 -13.31 9.91
N SER A 61 14.33 -14.62 9.95
CA SER A 61 15.16 -15.65 9.31
C SER A 61 15.26 -15.54 7.78
N ARG A 62 14.26 -14.91 7.14
CA ARG A 62 14.21 -14.64 5.69
C ARG A 62 14.30 -13.15 5.35
N SER A 63 14.73 -12.33 6.31
CA SER A 63 14.76 -10.87 6.16
C SER A 63 16.19 -10.33 6.13
N VAL A 64 16.46 -9.36 5.26
CA VAL A 64 17.66 -8.54 5.27
C VAL A 64 17.25 -7.10 5.60
N ILE A 65 17.87 -6.49 6.59
CA ILE A 65 17.46 -5.17 7.09
C ILE A 65 18.63 -4.19 6.98
N PHE A 66 18.42 -3.07 6.29
CA PHE A 66 19.30 -1.92 6.21
C PHE A 66 18.64 -0.75 6.91
N ILE A 67 19.29 -0.16 7.91
CA ILE A 67 18.71 0.93 8.70
C ILE A 67 19.69 2.09 8.74
N HIS A 68 19.21 3.25 8.31
CA HIS A 68 19.75 4.56 8.58
C HIS A 68 18.82 5.26 9.57
N THR A 69 19.34 5.62 10.73
CA THR A 69 18.61 6.37 11.76
C THR A 69 18.75 7.87 11.54
N ALA A 70 17.87 8.66 12.15
CA ALA A 70 17.95 10.13 12.07
C ALA A 70 19.24 10.75 12.68
N ALA A 71 20.05 9.96 13.40
CA ALA A 71 21.31 10.41 13.98
C ALA A 71 22.52 10.11 13.08
N ASP A 72 22.34 9.29 12.03
CA ASP A 72 23.41 8.87 11.15
C ASP A 72 23.72 9.94 10.08
N PRO A 73 24.91 9.92 9.45
CA PRO A 73 25.28 10.88 8.42
C PRO A 73 24.36 10.82 7.19
N VAL A 74 23.89 11.98 6.73
CA VAL A 74 22.93 12.13 5.61
C VAL A 74 23.36 11.40 4.33
N VAL A 75 24.66 11.29 4.06
CA VAL A 75 25.19 10.58 2.89
C VAL A 75 24.87 9.08 2.94
N GLU A 76 24.87 8.47 4.12
CA GLU A 76 24.55 7.05 4.30
C GLU A 76 23.08 6.76 3.99
N CYS A 77 22.17 7.72 4.26
CA CYS A 77 20.75 7.65 3.91
C CYS A 77 20.56 7.36 2.40
N LEU A 78 21.36 7.99 1.55
CA LEU A 78 21.27 7.82 0.09
C LEU A 78 21.68 6.42 -0.37
N LEU A 79 22.53 5.72 0.40
CA LEU A 79 23.05 4.41 0.06
C LEU A 79 22.08 3.28 0.42
N VAL A 80 21.23 3.47 1.43
CA VAL A 80 20.27 2.45 1.91
C VAL A 80 19.42 1.85 0.78
N PRO A 81 18.69 2.62 -0.05
CA PRO A 81 17.86 2.02 -1.10
C PRO A 81 18.70 1.27 -2.13
N ASP A 82 19.89 1.78 -2.47
CA ASP A 82 20.77 1.16 -3.46
C ASP A 82 21.32 -0.18 -2.95
N MET A 83 21.68 -0.26 -1.66
CA MET A 83 22.09 -1.50 -1.01
C MET A 83 20.95 -2.51 -0.95
N CYS A 84 19.74 -2.06 -0.58
CA CYS A 84 18.55 -2.93 -0.55
C CYS A 84 18.29 -3.56 -1.92
N LEU A 85 18.29 -2.72 -2.97
CA LEU A 85 17.98 -3.16 -4.33
C LEU A 85 19.09 -4.03 -4.93
N ALA A 86 20.36 -3.75 -4.64
CA ALA A 86 21.46 -4.61 -5.07
C ALA A 86 21.36 -6.02 -4.46
N VAL A 87 20.99 -6.12 -3.18
CA VAL A 87 20.73 -7.41 -2.54
C VAL A 87 19.47 -8.07 -3.12
N ALA A 88 18.43 -7.30 -3.43
CA ALA A 88 17.22 -7.80 -4.06
C ALA A 88 17.51 -8.46 -5.41
N GLU A 89 18.28 -7.78 -6.27
CA GLU A 89 18.73 -8.30 -7.57
C GLU A 89 19.54 -9.59 -7.41
N ALA A 90 20.45 -9.65 -6.45
CA ALA A 90 21.27 -10.84 -6.21
C ALA A 90 20.45 -12.08 -5.81
N TYR A 91 19.32 -11.90 -5.12
CA TYR A 91 18.38 -12.98 -4.81
C TYR A 91 17.44 -13.28 -5.97
N ALA A 92 16.90 -12.26 -6.65
CA ALA A 92 15.98 -12.42 -7.76
C ALA A 92 16.60 -13.19 -8.93
N VAL A 93 17.86 -12.90 -9.28
CA VAL A 93 18.61 -13.64 -10.32
C VAL A 93 18.79 -15.12 -9.95
N LYS A 94 18.70 -15.49 -8.66
CA LYS A 94 18.75 -16.89 -8.19
C LYS A 94 17.37 -17.56 -8.14
N GLY A 95 16.35 -16.99 -8.79
CA GLY A 95 15.02 -17.57 -8.81
C GLY A 95 14.19 -17.29 -7.56
N LYS A 96 14.54 -16.28 -6.76
CA LYS A 96 13.81 -15.94 -5.53
C LYS A 96 12.81 -14.82 -5.76
N ARG A 97 11.64 -14.92 -5.13
CA ARG A 97 10.66 -13.83 -5.09
C ARG A 97 11.00 -12.91 -3.94
N VAL A 98 11.36 -11.67 -4.25
CA VAL A 98 11.85 -10.70 -3.28
C VAL A 98 10.85 -9.58 -3.09
N LEU A 99 10.50 -9.29 -1.84
CA LEU A 99 9.72 -8.11 -1.46
C LEU A 99 10.65 -7.09 -0.80
N THR A 100 10.79 -5.93 -1.43
CA THR A 100 11.59 -4.82 -0.91
C THR A 100 10.67 -3.75 -0.32
N LEU A 101 10.79 -3.54 0.98
CA LEU A 101 10.03 -2.57 1.77
C LEU A 101 10.94 -1.37 2.07
N LEU A 102 10.56 -0.17 1.65
CA LEU A 102 11.39 1.04 1.81
C LEU A 102 10.63 2.11 2.59
N THR A 103 11.17 2.62 3.69
CA THR A 103 10.54 3.63 4.55
C THR A 103 11.57 4.66 5.05
N ASP A 104 11.49 5.95 4.73
CA ASP A 104 10.60 6.57 3.75
C ASP A 104 11.38 7.35 2.68
N PHE A 105 10.76 7.50 1.50
CA PHE A 105 11.37 8.20 0.38
C PHE A 105 11.36 9.72 0.56
N THR A 106 10.62 10.23 1.54
CA THR A 106 10.65 11.65 1.89
C THR A 106 11.95 12.00 2.58
N ASN A 107 12.39 11.20 3.56
CA ASN A 107 13.70 11.35 4.18
C ASN A 107 14.85 11.18 3.17
N PHE A 108 14.70 10.26 2.21
CA PHE A 108 15.66 10.13 1.11
C PHE A 108 15.72 11.39 0.23
N ALA A 109 14.57 11.95 -0.16
CA ALA A 109 14.50 13.16 -0.97
C ALA A 109 15.02 14.40 -0.21
N ASP A 110 14.77 14.47 1.10
CA ASP A 110 15.29 15.54 1.96
C ASP A 110 16.80 15.43 2.14
N ALA A 111 17.34 14.20 2.28
CA ALA A 111 18.78 13.96 2.27
C ALA A 111 19.43 14.39 0.94
N LEU A 112 18.81 14.07 -0.19
CA LEU A 112 19.26 14.55 -1.51
C LEU A 112 19.28 16.07 -1.59
N LYS A 113 18.23 16.72 -1.08
CA LYS A 113 18.11 18.18 -1.05
C LYS A 113 19.20 18.82 -0.18
N GLU A 114 19.45 18.29 1.01
CA GLU A 114 20.50 18.81 1.90
C GLU A 114 21.89 18.73 1.27
N ILE A 115 22.20 17.59 0.63
CA ILE A 115 23.47 17.41 -0.07
C ILE A 115 23.57 18.35 -1.27
N ALA A 116 22.51 18.48 -2.07
CA ALA A 116 22.50 19.38 -3.22
C ALA A 116 22.72 20.85 -2.81
N ILE A 117 22.09 21.30 -1.72
CA ILE A 117 22.28 22.65 -1.16
C ILE A 117 23.72 22.83 -0.69
N THR A 118 24.27 21.83 0.00
CA THR A 118 25.65 21.86 0.52
C THR A 118 26.68 21.92 -0.62
N MET A 119 26.36 21.30 -1.76
CA MET A 119 27.16 21.35 -2.99
C MET A 119 26.91 22.60 -3.84
N GLU A 120 26.12 23.56 -3.35
CA GLU A 120 25.74 24.80 -4.06
C GLU A 120 25.10 24.54 -5.43
N GLN A 121 24.38 23.42 -5.58
CA GLN A 121 23.63 23.14 -6.80
C GLN A 121 22.41 24.07 -6.90
N ILE A 122 22.04 24.43 -8.14
CA ILE A 122 20.86 25.26 -8.39
C ILE A 122 19.61 24.45 -8.04
N PRO A 123 18.81 24.87 -7.05
CA PRO A 123 17.59 24.18 -6.70
C PRO A 123 16.52 24.33 -7.79
N SER A 124 15.67 23.33 -7.91
CA SER A 124 14.49 23.33 -8.77
C SER A 124 13.23 23.56 -7.92
N ASN A 125 12.16 22.81 -8.19
CA ASN A 125 10.87 22.96 -7.52
C ASN A 125 10.97 22.73 -6.00
N ARG A 126 10.42 23.66 -5.22
CA ARG A 126 10.43 23.68 -3.73
C ARG A 126 11.80 23.40 -3.07
N GLY A 127 12.90 23.72 -3.76
CA GLY A 127 14.26 23.56 -3.23
C GLY A 127 14.88 22.17 -3.42
N TYR A 128 14.20 21.22 -4.07
CA TYR A 128 14.75 19.91 -4.39
C TYR A 128 15.69 19.97 -5.61
N PRO A 129 16.64 19.04 -5.76
CA PRO A 129 17.53 19.03 -6.91
C PRO A 129 16.76 18.75 -8.21
N GLY A 130 17.29 19.27 -9.33
CA GLY A 130 16.64 19.15 -10.64
C GLY A 130 16.54 17.71 -11.16
N ASP A 131 17.35 16.79 -10.64
CA ASP A 131 17.38 15.38 -10.99
C ASP A 131 16.59 14.47 -10.03
N LEU A 132 15.77 15.04 -9.11
CA LEU A 132 14.96 14.27 -8.16
C LEU A 132 14.15 13.16 -8.84
N TYR A 133 13.52 13.44 -9.98
CA TYR A 133 12.80 12.44 -10.77
C TYR A 133 13.71 11.26 -11.14
N SER A 134 14.87 11.54 -11.72
CA SER A 134 15.83 10.53 -12.16
C SER A 134 16.37 9.72 -10.98
N GLN A 135 16.61 10.36 -9.83
CA GLN A 135 17.06 9.69 -8.62
C GLN A 135 16.01 8.71 -8.09
N LEU A 136 14.73 9.10 -8.05
CA LEU A 136 13.64 8.20 -7.65
C LEU A 136 13.44 7.08 -8.69
N ALA A 137 13.44 7.43 -9.98
CA ALA A 137 13.22 6.49 -11.08
C ALA A 137 14.27 5.38 -11.11
N ALA A 138 15.54 5.72 -10.90
CA ALA A 138 16.63 4.74 -10.86
C ALA A 138 16.43 3.62 -9.82
N ARG A 139 15.63 3.87 -8.77
CA ARG A 139 15.35 2.94 -7.68
C ARG A 139 14.03 2.21 -7.89
N TYR A 140 12.97 2.94 -8.22
CA TYR A 140 11.66 2.33 -8.47
C TYR A 140 11.67 1.39 -9.69
N GLU A 141 12.38 1.73 -10.76
CA GLU A 141 12.47 0.90 -11.98
C GLU A 141 13.28 -0.40 -11.79
N LYS A 142 13.79 -0.66 -10.59
CA LYS A 142 14.38 -1.96 -10.22
C LYS A 142 13.33 -3.02 -9.89
N ALA A 143 12.06 -2.64 -9.73
CA ALA A 143 10.96 -3.60 -9.63
C ALA A 143 10.74 -4.27 -10.99
N VAL A 144 11.04 -5.57 -11.08
CA VAL A 144 11.02 -6.30 -12.35
C VAL A 144 10.81 -7.80 -12.12
N ASP A 145 10.20 -8.45 -13.12
CA ASP A 145 10.13 -9.90 -13.25
C ASP A 145 11.27 -10.39 -14.14
N PHE A 146 12.14 -11.27 -13.63
CA PHE A 146 13.24 -11.83 -14.41
C PHE A 146 12.77 -13.12 -15.10
N GLU A 147 12.71 -13.09 -16.43
CA GLU A 147 12.29 -14.24 -17.23
C GLU A 147 13.11 -15.50 -16.89
N GLY A 148 12.43 -16.55 -16.43
CA GLY A 148 13.07 -17.82 -16.04
C GLY A 148 13.81 -17.79 -14.70
N ALA A 149 13.72 -16.70 -13.92
CA ALA A 149 14.32 -16.57 -12.60
C ALA A 149 13.27 -16.08 -11.57
N GLY A 150 13.60 -15.07 -10.78
CA GLY A 150 12.77 -14.54 -9.69
C GLY A 150 12.23 -13.14 -9.98
N SER A 151 11.75 -12.47 -8.94
CA SER A 151 11.04 -11.19 -9.06
C SER A 151 11.46 -10.22 -7.96
N ILE A 152 11.35 -8.92 -8.25
CA ILE A 152 11.52 -7.85 -7.26
C ILE A 152 10.24 -7.02 -7.22
N THR A 153 9.54 -7.10 -6.09
CA THR A 153 8.40 -6.23 -5.80
C THR A 153 8.85 -5.12 -4.87
N ILE A 154 8.50 -3.87 -5.17
CA ILE A 154 8.85 -2.71 -4.32
C ILE A 154 7.59 -2.12 -3.72
N LEU A 155 7.53 -2.10 -2.38
CA LEU A 155 6.53 -1.38 -1.61
C LEU A 155 7.22 -0.30 -0.80
N ALA A 156 7.00 0.95 -1.17
CA ALA A 156 7.72 2.08 -0.61
C ALA A 156 6.77 3.03 0.12
N VAL A 157 7.17 3.63 1.23
CA VAL A 157 6.41 4.69 1.89
C VAL A 157 6.95 6.04 1.44
N THR A 158 6.03 6.95 1.11
CA THR A 158 6.31 8.36 0.84
C THR A 158 5.40 9.21 1.71
N THR A 159 5.97 9.85 2.73
CA THR A 159 5.22 10.78 3.58
C THR A 159 5.00 12.10 2.85
N MET A 160 3.75 12.50 2.65
CA MET A 160 3.37 13.74 1.96
C MET A 160 3.49 14.93 2.92
N PRO A 161 4.40 15.89 2.67
CA PRO A 161 4.51 17.07 3.50
C PRO A 161 3.22 17.89 3.45
N GLY A 162 2.57 18.06 4.60
CA GLY A 162 1.31 18.81 4.70
C GLY A 162 0.12 18.17 3.98
N ASP A 163 0.13 16.85 3.75
CA ASP A 163 -0.91 16.13 2.97
C ASP A 163 -1.05 16.66 1.53
N ASP A 164 0.02 17.25 0.99
CA ASP A 164 0.04 17.85 -0.35
C ASP A 164 0.53 16.86 -1.41
N VAL A 165 -0.40 16.29 -2.17
CA VAL A 165 -0.10 15.40 -3.31
C VAL A 165 0.66 16.09 -4.45
N THR A 166 0.60 17.42 -4.53
CA THR A 166 1.32 18.21 -5.54
C THR A 166 2.75 18.55 -5.12
N HIS A 167 3.15 18.12 -3.91
CA HIS A 167 4.52 18.24 -3.46
C HIS A 167 5.46 17.46 -4.40
N PRO A 168 6.67 17.95 -4.74
CA PRO A 168 7.55 17.32 -5.72
C PRO A 168 7.84 15.84 -5.45
N ILE A 169 7.89 15.42 -4.19
CA ILE A 169 8.18 14.02 -3.82
C ILE A 169 7.04 13.06 -4.22
N PRO A 170 5.79 13.21 -3.70
CA PRO A 170 4.68 12.36 -4.12
C PRO A 170 4.33 12.52 -5.60
N ASP A 171 4.44 13.74 -6.16
CA ASP A 171 4.17 14.00 -7.58
C ASP A 171 5.10 13.17 -8.48
N ASN A 172 6.43 13.30 -8.32
CA ASN A 172 7.39 12.51 -9.08
C ASN A 172 7.21 10.99 -8.82
N THR A 173 6.97 10.59 -7.57
CA THR A 173 6.74 9.18 -7.24
C THR A 173 5.53 8.61 -7.98
N GLY A 174 4.43 9.37 -8.05
CA GLY A 174 3.21 8.97 -8.75
C GLY A 174 3.35 8.90 -10.28
N TYR A 175 4.28 9.67 -10.87
CA TYR A 175 4.61 9.56 -12.30
C TYR A 175 5.44 8.32 -12.63
N ILE A 176 6.25 7.82 -11.69
CA ILE A 176 7.15 6.68 -11.90
C ILE A 176 6.42 5.35 -11.62
N THR A 177 5.61 5.32 -10.58
CA THR A 177 5.05 4.08 -10.03
C THR A 177 3.75 3.64 -10.69
N GLU A 178 3.36 2.38 -10.45
CA GLU A 178 2.23 1.72 -11.13
C GLU A 178 0.91 1.85 -10.34
N GLY A 179 0.70 3.02 -9.76
CA GLY A 179 -0.39 3.30 -8.83
C GLY A 179 0.13 3.82 -7.50
N GLN A 180 -0.72 3.85 -6.48
CA GLN A 180 -0.41 4.31 -5.15
C GLN A 180 -1.48 3.85 -4.15
N PHE A 181 -1.11 3.66 -2.89
CA PHE A 181 -2.06 3.51 -1.78
C PHE A 181 -2.02 4.73 -0.89
N TYR A 182 -3.16 5.24 -0.47
CA TYR A 182 -3.26 6.30 0.52
C TYR A 182 -3.54 5.67 1.89
N LEU A 183 -2.65 5.91 2.85
CA LEU A 183 -2.86 5.54 4.25
C LEU A 183 -3.35 6.76 5.01
N ARG A 184 -4.60 6.70 5.50
CA ARG A 184 -5.25 7.74 6.29
C ARG A 184 -6.09 7.12 7.41
N ASN A 185 -6.04 7.73 8.58
CA ASN A 185 -6.73 7.30 9.79
C ASN A 185 -6.49 5.81 10.12
N GLY A 186 -5.26 5.34 9.92
CA GLY A 186 -4.87 3.95 10.16
C GLY A 186 -5.53 2.94 9.20
N ARG A 187 -5.99 3.37 8.03
CA ARG A 187 -6.61 2.51 7.00
C ARG A 187 -6.11 2.87 5.61
N ILE A 188 -6.08 1.90 4.71
CA ILE A 188 -5.86 2.18 3.29
C ILE A 188 -7.17 2.76 2.72
N GLU A 189 -7.16 4.04 2.38
CA GLU A 189 -8.30 4.71 1.78
C GLU A 189 -8.55 4.12 0.39
N PRO A 190 -9.72 3.53 0.11
CA PRO A 190 -9.94 2.86 -1.16
C PRO A 190 -10.05 3.85 -2.33
N PHE A 191 -10.53 5.06 -2.07
CA PHE A 191 -10.59 6.14 -3.04
C PHE A 191 -9.23 6.82 -3.18
N GLY A 192 -8.84 7.20 -4.39
CA GLY A 192 -7.49 7.69 -4.68
C GLY A 192 -6.43 6.57 -4.73
N SER A 193 -6.60 5.50 -3.96
CA SER A 193 -5.74 4.31 -4.05
C SER A 193 -5.99 3.54 -5.34
N LEU A 194 -4.94 3.28 -6.09
CA LEU A 194 -4.99 2.58 -7.36
C LEU A 194 -3.83 1.60 -7.45
N SER A 195 -4.09 0.39 -7.95
CA SER A 195 -3.07 -0.49 -8.50
C SER A 195 -3.37 -0.64 -9.98
N ARG A 196 -2.48 -0.18 -10.86
CA ARG A 196 -2.70 -0.20 -12.32
C ARG A 196 -2.59 -1.62 -12.87
N LEU A 197 -1.79 -2.47 -12.23
CA LEU A 197 -1.58 -3.86 -12.65
C LEU A 197 -2.60 -4.85 -12.07
N LYS A 198 -3.51 -4.44 -11.18
CA LYS A 198 -4.47 -5.35 -10.51
C LYS A 198 -5.28 -6.25 -11.46
N GLN A 199 -5.49 -5.81 -12.70
CA GLN A 199 -6.22 -6.59 -13.71
C GLN A 199 -5.51 -7.91 -14.08
N LEU A 200 -4.18 -7.98 -13.94
CA LEU A 200 -3.39 -9.18 -14.24
C LEU A 200 -3.65 -10.33 -13.26
N VAL A 201 -4.09 -10.01 -12.03
CA VAL A 201 -4.31 -10.99 -10.94
C VAL A 201 -5.79 -11.24 -10.69
N ASN A 202 -6.64 -10.22 -10.82
CA ASN A 202 -8.06 -10.36 -10.52
C ASN A 202 -8.76 -11.40 -11.42
N ASN A 203 -8.28 -11.63 -12.64
CA ASN A 203 -8.82 -12.65 -13.54
C ASN A 203 -8.30 -14.07 -13.25
N LYS A 204 -7.28 -14.23 -12.41
CA LYS A 204 -6.59 -15.50 -12.14
C LYS A 204 -6.86 -16.07 -10.75
N THR A 205 -7.57 -15.35 -9.91
CA THR A 205 -7.84 -15.70 -8.51
C THR A 205 -9.15 -16.45 -8.39
N ARG A 206 -10.28 -15.72 -8.42
CA ARG A 206 -11.63 -16.29 -8.38
C ARG A 206 -12.56 -15.53 -9.33
N ASP A 207 -13.54 -16.23 -9.90
CA ASP A 207 -14.42 -15.71 -10.95
C ASP A 207 -15.18 -14.43 -10.55
N ASP A 208 -15.47 -14.25 -9.27
CA ASP A 208 -16.23 -13.15 -8.68
C ASP A 208 -15.36 -12.00 -8.15
N HIS A 209 -14.04 -12.17 -8.02
CA HIS A 209 -13.15 -11.22 -7.33
C HIS A 209 -13.32 -9.80 -7.87
N ARG A 210 -13.30 -9.62 -9.19
CA ARG A 210 -13.48 -8.30 -9.79
C ARG A 210 -14.87 -7.72 -9.47
N VAL A 211 -15.92 -8.53 -9.60
CA VAL A 211 -17.30 -8.09 -9.44
C VAL A 211 -17.59 -7.70 -8.00
N ILE A 212 -17.15 -8.51 -7.03
CA ILE A 212 -17.34 -8.21 -5.61
C ILE A 212 -16.55 -6.95 -5.23
N MET A 213 -15.28 -6.83 -5.64
CA MET A 213 -14.47 -5.65 -5.38
C MET A 213 -15.12 -4.37 -5.94
N ASP A 214 -15.53 -4.37 -7.21
CA ASP A 214 -16.13 -3.19 -7.85
C ASP A 214 -17.48 -2.82 -7.18
N THR A 215 -18.28 -3.82 -6.81
CA THR A 215 -19.56 -3.61 -6.12
C THR A 215 -19.37 -3.04 -4.73
N MET A 216 -18.43 -3.59 -3.96
CA MET A 216 -18.15 -3.16 -2.60
C MET A 216 -17.65 -1.71 -2.54
N ILE A 217 -16.76 -1.33 -3.45
CA ILE A 217 -16.28 0.06 -3.55
C ILE A 217 -17.40 1.00 -3.98
N ARG A 218 -18.24 0.60 -4.94
CA ARG A 218 -19.40 1.39 -5.37
C ARG A 218 -20.39 1.66 -4.23
N LEU A 219 -20.73 0.63 -3.45
CA LEU A 219 -21.61 0.77 -2.29
C LEU A 219 -20.95 1.59 -1.17
N TYR A 220 -19.64 1.48 -0.99
CA TYR A 220 -18.90 2.28 -0.03
C TYR A 220 -18.87 3.76 -0.42
N ALA A 221 -18.80 4.08 -1.72
CA ALA A 221 -18.94 5.46 -2.20
C ALA A 221 -20.31 6.04 -1.83
N GLY A 222 -21.38 5.26 -2.03
CA GLY A 222 -22.72 5.62 -1.59
C GLY A 222 -22.81 5.84 -0.07
N CYS A 223 -22.11 5.02 0.72
CA CYS A 223 -22.02 5.23 2.17
C CYS A 223 -21.37 6.57 2.54
N LEU A 224 -20.30 6.98 1.85
CA LEU A 224 -19.66 8.27 2.10
C LEU A 224 -20.63 9.43 1.80
N GLU A 225 -21.34 9.38 0.67
CA GLU A 225 -22.37 10.36 0.34
C GLU A 225 -23.50 10.39 1.40
N SER A 226 -23.95 9.23 1.89
CA SER A 226 -24.95 9.15 2.96
C SER A 226 -24.42 9.74 4.29
N ARG A 227 -23.13 9.55 4.62
CA ARG A 227 -22.50 10.18 5.80
C ARG A 227 -22.44 11.69 5.66
N GLU A 228 -22.08 12.22 4.50
CA GLU A 228 -22.08 13.66 4.25
C GLU A 228 -23.50 14.24 4.42
N LYS A 229 -24.51 13.61 3.83
CA LYS A 229 -25.91 14.02 4.01
C LYS A 229 -26.32 14.00 5.49
N GLN A 230 -25.89 12.98 6.24
CA GLN A 230 -26.15 12.89 7.67
C GLN A 230 -25.49 14.04 8.45
N SER A 231 -24.22 14.35 8.17
CA SER A 231 -23.49 15.46 8.78
C SER A 231 -24.11 16.82 8.48
N MET A 232 -24.71 16.98 7.30
CA MET A 232 -25.46 18.19 6.92
C MET A 232 -26.86 18.27 7.55
N GLY A 233 -27.30 17.24 8.30
CA GLY A 233 -28.58 17.21 8.99
C GLY A 233 -29.77 16.85 8.10
N PHE A 234 -29.55 16.28 6.92
CA PHE A 234 -30.64 15.80 6.07
C PHE A 234 -31.31 14.55 6.66
N ARG A 235 -32.59 14.34 6.30
CA ARG A 235 -33.33 13.14 6.70
C ARG A 235 -32.84 11.93 5.89
N MET A 236 -32.44 10.88 6.61
CA MET A 236 -31.93 9.65 5.99
C MET A 236 -33.06 8.79 5.44
N SER A 237 -32.91 8.32 4.21
CA SER A 237 -33.80 7.31 3.63
C SER A 237 -33.49 5.91 4.19
N PRO A 238 -34.40 4.93 4.04
CA PRO A 238 -34.10 3.53 4.39
C PRO A 238 -32.87 2.99 3.68
N TRP A 239 -32.62 3.44 2.44
CA TRP A 239 -31.43 3.08 1.67
C TRP A 239 -30.16 3.65 2.27
N ASP A 240 -30.18 4.93 2.68
CA ASP A 240 -29.04 5.56 3.36
C ASP A 240 -28.70 4.81 4.66
N GLN A 241 -29.70 4.35 5.42
CA GLN A 241 -29.46 3.56 6.63
C GLN A 241 -28.79 2.21 6.33
N LYS A 242 -29.19 1.52 5.25
CA LYS A 242 -28.52 0.30 4.78
C LYS A 242 -27.06 0.58 4.39
N LEU A 243 -26.81 1.66 3.64
CA LEU A 243 -25.47 2.07 3.24
C LEU A 243 -24.57 2.41 4.44
N LEU A 244 -25.09 3.16 5.42
CA LEU A 244 -24.37 3.50 6.65
C LEU A 244 -24.00 2.24 7.46
N ARG A 245 -24.94 1.29 7.58
CA ARG A 245 -24.68 -0.01 8.23
C ARG A 245 -23.62 -0.81 7.47
N TYR A 246 -23.72 -0.86 6.15
CA TYR A 246 -22.74 -1.53 5.30
C TYR A 246 -21.35 -0.91 5.46
N GLY A 247 -21.23 0.43 5.43
CA GLY A 247 -19.94 1.10 5.56
C GLY A 247 -19.24 0.81 6.88
N GLN A 248 -19.99 0.76 7.99
CA GLN A 248 -19.43 0.36 9.28
C GLN A 248 -18.89 -1.08 9.24
N LEU A 249 -19.68 -2.03 8.74
CA LEU A 249 -19.25 -3.43 8.64
C LEU A 249 -18.07 -3.59 7.67
N PHE A 250 -18.07 -2.88 6.55
CA PHE A 250 -16.98 -2.91 5.57
C PHE A 250 -15.67 -2.43 6.17
N GLU A 251 -15.71 -1.30 6.87
CA GLU A 251 -14.55 -0.75 7.56
C GLU A 251 -14.01 -1.68 8.64
N ASP A 252 -14.89 -2.19 9.50
CA ASP A 252 -14.50 -3.06 10.61
C ASP A 252 -13.99 -4.41 10.11
N ARG A 253 -14.56 -4.96 9.03
CA ARG A 253 -14.21 -6.30 8.53
C ARG A 253 -13.03 -6.31 7.59
N LEU A 254 -12.93 -5.33 6.69
CA LEU A 254 -12.00 -5.37 5.56
C LEU A 254 -10.98 -4.22 5.53
N MET A 255 -11.26 -3.07 6.15
CA MET A 255 -10.31 -1.96 6.20
C MET A 255 -9.42 -1.95 7.44
N ASP A 256 -9.75 -2.74 8.45
CA ASP A 256 -8.98 -2.89 9.67
C ASP A 256 -7.62 -3.57 9.40
N LEU A 257 -6.55 -2.80 9.58
CA LEU A 257 -5.16 -3.25 9.42
C LEU A 257 -4.70 -4.22 10.51
N SER A 258 -5.52 -4.61 11.47
CA SER A 258 -5.17 -5.66 12.44
C SER A 258 -5.55 -7.07 11.96
N LYS A 259 -6.49 -7.20 11.02
CA LYS A 259 -7.06 -8.49 10.61
C LYS A 259 -6.29 -9.19 9.49
N ASN A 260 -5.79 -10.39 9.72
CA ASN A 260 -5.15 -11.19 8.68
C ASN A 260 -6.18 -12.13 8.08
N ILE A 261 -6.63 -11.84 6.86
CA ILE A 261 -7.69 -12.58 6.19
C ILE A 261 -7.15 -13.07 4.84
N PRO A 262 -7.05 -14.39 4.62
CA PRO A 262 -6.72 -14.95 3.31
C PRO A 262 -7.68 -14.44 2.23
N LEU A 263 -7.22 -14.37 0.97
CA LEU A 263 -8.02 -13.80 -0.11
C LEU A 263 -9.41 -14.44 -0.23
N GLU A 264 -9.49 -15.77 -0.24
CA GLU A 264 -10.76 -16.50 -0.35
C GLU A 264 -11.73 -16.16 0.77
N GLU A 265 -11.24 -16.14 2.02
CA GLU A 265 -12.04 -15.75 3.18
C GLU A 265 -12.46 -14.28 3.12
N ALA A 266 -11.62 -13.39 2.57
CA ALA A 266 -11.95 -11.98 2.40
C ALA A 266 -13.05 -11.78 1.36
N LEU A 267 -13.03 -12.56 0.26
CA LEU A 267 -14.09 -12.54 -0.75
C LEU A 267 -15.40 -13.08 -0.18
N ASP A 268 -15.36 -14.17 0.58
CA ASP A 268 -16.54 -14.74 1.25
C ASP A 268 -17.11 -13.80 2.31
N LEU A 269 -16.24 -13.14 3.07
CA LEU A 269 -16.62 -12.09 4.01
C LEU A 269 -17.25 -10.89 3.31
N GLY A 270 -16.79 -10.57 2.09
CA GLY A 270 -17.40 -9.58 1.22
C GLY A 270 -18.85 -9.92 0.90
N TRP A 271 -19.09 -11.14 0.39
CA TRP A 271 -20.44 -11.65 0.10
C TRP A 271 -21.34 -11.67 1.34
N LYS A 272 -20.81 -12.16 2.46
CA LYS A 272 -21.53 -12.16 3.75
C LYS A 272 -21.91 -10.75 4.19
N THR A 273 -21.01 -9.79 4.05
CA THR A 273 -21.27 -8.39 4.42
C THR A 273 -22.33 -7.75 3.53
N LEU A 274 -22.35 -8.07 2.23
CA LEU A 274 -23.42 -7.64 1.34
C LEU A 274 -24.77 -8.25 1.73
N ALA A 275 -24.82 -9.56 1.95
CA ALA A 275 -26.06 -10.26 2.30
C ALA A 275 -26.65 -9.87 3.65
N GLU A 276 -25.84 -9.38 4.60
CA GLU A 276 -26.32 -8.86 5.88
C GLU A 276 -26.99 -7.48 5.78
N CYS A 277 -26.76 -6.75 4.68
CA CYS A 277 -27.16 -5.34 4.53
C CYS A 277 -28.11 -5.10 3.36
N PHE A 278 -28.04 -5.91 2.31
CA PHE A 278 -28.75 -5.72 1.04
C PHE A 278 -29.41 -7.01 0.59
N GLU A 279 -30.48 -6.88 -0.18
CA GLU A 279 -31.07 -7.98 -0.95
C GLU A 279 -30.25 -8.21 -2.24
N PRO A 280 -30.27 -9.42 -2.83
CA PRO A 280 -29.53 -9.74 -4.05
C PRO A 280 -29.75 -8.72 -5.18
N GLU A 281 -30.99 -8.28 -5.38
CA GLU A 281 -31.40 -7.35 -6.44
C GLU A 281 -30.85 -5.93 -6.23
N GLU A 282 -30.60 -5.55 -4.98
CA GLU A 282 -30.10 -4.22 -4.62
C GLU A 282 -28.60 -4.05 -4.94
N THR A 283 -27.86 -5.16 -5.05
CA THR A 283 -26.41 -5.13 -5.26
C THR A 283 -25.99 -4.87 -6.70
N GLY A 284 -26.91 -5.03 -7.67
CA GLY A 284 -26.61 -4.88 -9.10
C GLY A 284 -25.63 -5.92 -9.67
N ILE A 285 -25.40 -7.03 -8.94
CA ILE A 285 -24.55 -8.14 -9.39
C ILE A 285 -25.35 -9.06 -10.33
N LYS A 286 -24.68 -9.66 -11.33
CA LYS A 286 -25.30 -10.62 -12.26
C LYS A 286 -25.86 -11.85 -11.52
N THR A 287 -27.02 -12.32 -11.96
CA THR A 287 -27.75 -13.45 -11.36
C THR A 287 -26.91 -14.73 -11.25
N ASP A 288 -26.08 -15.04 -12.24
CA ASP A 288 -25.23 -16.25 -12.21
C ASP A 288 -24.26 -16.27 -11.03
N LEU A 289 -23.68 -15.11 -10.67
CA LEU A 289 -22.77 -14.99 -9.54
C LEU A 289 -23.52 -14.98 -8.21
N LEU A 290 -24.69 -14.34 -8.17
CA LEU A 290 -25.57 -14.36 -6.99
C LEU A 290 -25.97 -15.80 -6.65
N GLN A 291 -26.37 -16.61 -7.63
CA GLN A 291 -26.72 -18.02 -7.38
C GLN A 291 -25.54 -18.85 -6.87
N LYS A 292 -24.31 -18.53 -7.29
CA LYS A 292 -23.10 -19.28 -6.94
C LYS A 292 -22.53 -18.91 -5.56
N PHE A 293 -22.56 -17.63 -5.20
CA PHE A 293 -21.83 -17.11 -4.04
C PHE A 293 -22.69 -16.39 -2.99
N TRP A 294 -23.95 -16.06 -3.29
CA TRP A 294 -24.80 -15.42 -2.29
C TRP A 294 -25.06 -16.41 -1.13
N PRO A 295 -24.81 -16.02 0.13
CA PRO A 295 -25.07 -16.87 1.27
C PRO A 295 -26.57 -17.21 1.31
N GLN A 296 -26.89 -18.50 1.18
CA GLN A 296 -28.25 -18.96 1.43
C GLN A 296 -28.50 -18.79 2.94
N GLN A 297 -29.48 -17.96 3.30
CA GLN A 297 -29.92 -17.87 4.69
C GLN A 297 -30.37 -19.28 5.13
N GLY A 298 -29.63 -19.86 6.07
CA GLY A 298 -30.03 -21.08 6.77
C GLY A 298 -31.16 -20.81 7.76
#